data_AF-A0A9P6JGY3-F1
#
_entry.id   AF-A0A9P6JGY3-F1
#
_cell.length_a   1.000
_cell.length_b   1.000
_cell.length_c   1.000
_cell.angle_alpha   90.00
_cell.angle_beta   90.00
_cell.angle_gamma   90.00
#
_symmetry.space_group_name_H-M   'P 1'
#
loop_
_entity.id
_entity.type
_entity.pdbx_description
1 polymer ?
#
loop_
_entity_poly.entity_id
_entity_poly.type
_entity_poly.pdbx_seq_one_letter_code
_entity_poly.pdbx_strand_id
1 'polypeptide(L)'
;KILRKLDELASQSSVVKSDHFKKYNNACSLSVKLGEFTHEIKNRLALYIKGRREGSKTDTVHQTIYNVTDSHLSIDETSMWDGCRKLLNGLLQDITTLANDILDPDVIVKVTKPEKVWIIRAQELKAEVIVNVDAEQKAQSLQDQMLRLVKEAKLKDQSLQESNVKVELLEKRIDTFKKQAEQITTLDREAEKSRNQERIYDETIREHQNEITALQEQNMQLRRMIKKPDSKNVPTPVKRPPNTSALGQNTTMHDPENSGSIYLDNVETGSNRELLIQIESLRSALRFLRSENASLRTRAAMHDLDLPADMSTLSTLLIRTSEDDEPSLMSEAGRLEVQKRQLNANSELKAVALETKRLLKDAWIICASPKVVDLTKCTQSKEDPAATTTASEPTTSEPTTSETTITSKRRPWLAQQKRPEWEYHTQQAALHTIHQRSNELKERLAKFSRTIPSAPMRLKKLSLVDVPIARVHLPVGMSDLVGTPDSQQALTKKDLSVFLRSSAEFEAMHQMFVR
;
A
#
# COMPACT_ATOMS: atom_id res chain seq x y z
N LYS A 1 -7.32 61.15 42.52
CA LYS A 1 -6.69 60.03 43.28
C LYS A 1 -7.17 58.68 42.77
N ILE A 2 -8.48 58.42 42.76
CA ILE A 2 -9.11 57.21 42.19
C ILE A 2 -8.64 56.91 40.76
N LEU A 3 -8.72 57.87 39.84
CA LEU A 3 -8.30 57.68 38.44
C LEU A 3 -6.84 57.23 38.29
N ARG A 4 -5.92 57.82 39.07
CA ARG A 4 -4.50 57.44 39.07
C ARG A 4 -4.30 56.01 39.56
N LYS A 5 -5.08 55.57 40.56
CA LYS A 5 -5.02 54.20 41.06
C LYS A 5 -5.62 53.21 40.08
N LEU A 6 -6.72 53.56 39.40
CA LEU A 6 -7.26 52.72 38.32
C LEU A 6 -6.26 52.56 37.16
N ASP A 7 -5.50 53.60 36.82
CA ASP A 7 -4.44 53.54 35.80
C ASP A 7 -3.25 52.67 36.25
N GLU A 8 -2.88 52.74 37.54
CA GLU A 8 -1.88 51.86 38.15
C GLU A 8 -2.34 50.39 38.15
N LEU A 9 -3.61 50.13 38.45
CA LEU A 9 -4.20 48.78 38.38
C LEU A 9 -4.25 48.25 36.95
N ALA A 10 -4.63 49.09 35.98
CA ALA A 10 -4.61 48.75 34.56
C ALA A 10 -3.19 48.40 34.08
N SER A 11 -2.19 49.17 34.53
CA SER A 11 -0.78 48.91 34.26
C SER A 11 -0.32 47.57 34.85
N GLN A 12 -0.81 47.21 36.04
CA GLN A 12 -0.52 45.94 36.71
C GLN A 12 -1.40 44.77 36.21
N SER A 13 -2.19 44.95 35.15
CA SER A 13 -3.14 43.94 34.63
C SER A 13 -4.12 43.43 35.69
N SER A 14 -4.50 44.28 36.63
CA SER A 14 -5.47 44.01 37.67
C SER A 14 -6.71 44.88 37.47
N VAL A 15 -7.89 44.33 37.75
CA VAL A 15 -9.16 45.04 37.57
C VAL A 15 -9.93 45.04 38.88
N VAL A 16 -10.63 46.15 39.15
CA VAL A 16 -11.54 46.31 40.27
C VAL A 16 -12.79 45.45 40.04
N LYS A 17 -13.25 44.71 41.05
CA LYS A 17 -14.46 43.86 40.98
C LYS A 17 -15.69 44.62 40.42
N SER A 18 -16.56 43.89 39.72
CA SER A 18 -17.73 44.41 38.98
C SER A 18 -18.66 45.32 39.82
N ASP A 19 -18.79 45.06 41.12
CA ASP A 19 -19.68 45.82 41.99
C ASP A 19 -19.17 47.23 42.32
N HIS A 20 -17.86 47.42 42.45
CA HIS A 20 -17.29 48.77 42.69
C HIS A 20 -17.24 49.60 41.40
N PHE A 21 -17.20 48.93 40.23
CA PHE A 21 -17.38 49.61 38.94
C PHE A 21 -18.79 50.21 38.81
N LYS A 22 -19.83 49.52 39.30
CA LYS A 22 -21.20 50.08 39.35
C LYS A 22 -21.29 51.30 40.25
N LYS A 23 -20.66 51.27 41.43
CA LYS A 23 -20.57 52.44 42.33
C LYS A 23 -19.91 53.64 41.65
N TYR A 24 -18.81 53.41 40.93
CA TYR A 24 -18.14 54.45 40.15
C TYR A 24 -19.05 55.05 39.05
N ASN A 25 -19.73 54.20 38.28
CA ASN A 25 -20.63 54.67 37.22
C ASN A 25 -21.82 55.48 37.79
N ASN A 26 -22.37 55.03 38.92
CA ASN A 26 -23.43 55.75 39.62
C ASN A 26 -22.95 57.13 40.09
N ALA A 27 -21.75 57.22 40.70
CA ALA A 27 -21.16 58.49 41.12
C ALA A 27 -20.92 59.44 39.93
N CYS A 28 -20.42 58.93 38.80
CA CYS A 28 -20.28 59.73 37.57
C CYS A 28 -21.62 60.24 37.06
N SER A 29 -22.64 59.37 36.99
CA SER A 29 -23.98 59.77 36.55
C SER A 29 -24.61 60.84 37.45
N LEU A 30 -24.42 60.72 38.78
CA LEU A 30 -24.93 61.68 39.75
C LEU A 30 -24.20 63.02 39.66
N SER A 31 -22.88 62.99 39.43
CA SER A 31 -22.10 64.21 39.20
C SER A 31 -22.53 64.94 37.92
N VAL A 32 -22.88 64.22 36.85
CA VAL A 32 -23.38 64.83 35.61
C VAL A 32 -24.74 65.48 35.84
N LYS A 33 -25.68 64.76 36.48
CA LYS A 33 -27.00 65.30 36.83
C LYS A 33 -26.90 66.57 37.71
N LEU A 34 -25.98 66.57 38.68
CA LEU A 34 -25.74 67.76 39.51
C LEU A 34 -25.18 68.92 38.69
N GLY A 35 -24.27 68.63 37.74
CA GLY A 35 -23.75 69.62 36.79
C GLY A 35 -24.85 70.24 35.93
N GLU A 36 -25.72 69.43 35.35
CA GLU A 36 -26.87 69.87 34.55
C GLU A 36 -27.82 70.74 35.38
N PHE A 37 -28.14 70.33 36.60
CA PHE A 37 -28.94 71.12 37.54
C PHE A 37 -28.32 72.50 37.82
N THR A 38 -27.02 72.56 38.16
CA THR A 38 -26.35 73.85 38.42
C THR A 38 -26.30 74.74 37.18
N HIS A 39 -26.14 74.15 35.99
CA HIS A 39 -26.16 74.86 34.72
C HIS A 39 -27.54 75.45 34.42
N GLU A 40 -28.60 74.68 34.65
CA GLU A 40 -29.96 75.13 34.41
C GLU A 40 -30.39 76.23 35.39
N ILE A 41 -30.04 76.11 36.68
CA ILE A 41 -30.26 77.20 37.64
C ILE A 41 -29.52 78.46 37.20
N LYS A 42 -28.24 78.34 36.83
CA LYS A 42 -27.46 79.48 36.34
C LYS A 42 -28.14 80.14 35.15
N ASN A 43 -28.62 79.37 34.19
CA ASN A 43 -29.27 79.90 32.98
C ASN A 43 -30.57 80.61 33.33
N ARG A 44 -31.43 80.02 34.17
CA ARG A 44 -32.71 80.66 34.57
C ARG A 44 -32.52 81.89 35.42
N LEU A 45 -31.56 81.87 36.36
CA LEU A 45 -31.22 83.05 37.14
C LEU A 45 -30.57 84.13 36.29
N ALA A 46 -29.69 83.78 35.34
CA ALA A 46 -29.08 84.75 34.42
C ALA A 46 -30.12 85.41 33.51
N LEU A 47 -31.09 84.65 32.98
CA LEU A 47 -32.21 85.18 32.21
C LEU A 47 -33.09 86.11 33.05
N TYR A 48 -33.39 85.71 34.28
CA TYR A 48 -34.15 86.51 35.22
C TYR A 48 -33.45 87.83 35.59
N ILE A 49 -32.13 87.79 35.81
CA ILE A 49 -31.31 88.99 36.12
C ILE A 49 -31.21 89.90 34.87
N LYS A 50 -30.97 89.33 33.69
CA LYS A 50 -30.86 90.09 32.42
C LYS A 50 -32.18 90.77 32.04
N GLY A 51 -33.31 90.25 32.50
CA GLY A 51 -34.65 90.79 32.25
C GLY A 51 -35.07 91.95 33.17
N ARG A 52 -34.25 92.42 34.12
CA ARG A 52 -34.66 93.46 35.09
C ARG A 52 -33.78 94.70 35.16
N ARG A 53 -34.43 95.85 35.47
CA ARG A 53 -33.79 97.16 35.76
C ARG A 53 -33.97 97.68 37.20
N GLU A 54 -34.86 97.13 38.04
CA GLU A 54 -35.01 97.52 39.47
C GLU A 54 -35.42 96.33 40.36
N GLY A 55 -34.95 96.33 41.62
CA GLY A 55 -35.34 95.49 42.78
C GLY A 55 -35.74 94.02 42.56
N SER A 56 -34.86 93.06 42.90
CA SER A 56 -35.20 91.63 42.84
C SER A 56 -36.04 91.17 44.04
N LYS A 57 -37.26 90.66 43.80
CA LYS A 57 -38.04 89.93 44.82
C LYS A 57 -37.43 88.53 45.03
N THR A 58 -36.87 88.30 46.21
CA THR A 58 -36.24 87.04 46.64
C THR A 58 -37.16 85.82 46.45
N ASP A 59 -38.48 86.00 46.61
CA ASP A 59 -39.48 84.92 46.46
C ASP A 59 -39.49 84.29 45.06
N THR A 60 -39.26 85.09 44.02
CA THR A 60 -39.24 84.58 42.63
C THR A 60 -37.94 83.83 42.30
N VAL A 61 -36.84 84.15 42.98
CA VAL A 61 -35.58 83.38 42.91
C VAL A 61 -35.78 82.04 43.61
N HIS A 62 -36.41 82.04 44.79
CA HIS A 62 -36.75 80.80 45.50
C HIS A 62 -37.65 79.90 44.65
N GLN A 63 -38.72 80.44 44.06
CA GLN A 63 -39.61 79.65 43.20
C GLN A 63 -38.89 79.08 41.97
N THR A 64 -37.97 79.85 41.38
CA THR A 64 -37.18 79.38 40.23
C THR A 64 -36.29 78.21 40.63
N ILE A 65 -35.67 78.27 41.82
CA ILE A 65 -34.82 77.18 42.33
C ILE A 65 -35.67 75.95 42.66
N TYR A 66 -36.79 76.11 43.36
CA TYR A 66 -37.72 75.00 43.65
C TYR A 66 -38.20 74.31 42.37
N ASN A 67 -38.61 75.07 41.35
CA ASN A 67 -39.07 74.51 40.07
C ASN A 67 -37.96 73.77 39.32
N VAL A 68 -36.71 74.25 39.38
CA VAL A 68 -35.57 73.58 38.74
C VAL A 68 -35.16 72.35 39.54
N THR A 69 -35.20 72.39 40.87
CA THR A 69 -34.90 71.23 41.70
C THR A 69 -35.90 70.12 41.48
N ASP A 70 -37.20 70.43 41.46
CA ASP A 70 -38.25 69.45 41.17
C ASP A 70 -38.07 68.85 39.75
N SER A 71 -37.82 69.70 38.76
CA SER A 71 -37.63 69.27 37.37
C SER A 71 -36.38 68.41 37.12
N HIS A 72 -35.24 68.69 37.77
CA HIS A 72 -33.96 68.05 37.45
C HIS A 72 -33.48 67.04 38.49
N LEU A 73 -33.80 67.25 39.77
CA LEU A 73 -33.41 66.35 40.86
C LEU A 73 -34.58 65.47 41.31
N SER A 74 -35.83 65.80 40.96
CA SER A 74 -37.05 65.09 41.39
C SER A 74 -37.12 64.88 42.90
N ILE A 75 -36.66 65.88 43.65
CA ILE A 75 -36.66 65.92 45.12
C ILE A 75 -37.52 67.11 45.55
N ASP A 76 -38.52 66.83 46.37
CA ASP A 76 -39.31 67.87 47.04
C ASP A 76 -38.42 68.60 48.06
N GLU A 77 -38.03 69.84 47.74
CA GLU A 77 -37.21 70.64 48.64
C GLU A 77 -38.07 71.32 49.72
N THR A 78 -37.73 71.10 50.98
CA THR A 78 -38.30 71.85 52.12
C THR A 78 -37.53 73.14 52.41
N SER A 79 -36.31 73.29 51.88
CA SER A 79 -35.45 74.45 52.03
C SER A 79 -34.62 74.66 50.75
N MET A 80 -34.36 75.92 50.40
CA MET A 80 -33.57 76.28 49.21
C MET A 80 -32.21 75.56 49.24
N TRP A 81 -31.87 74.87 48.15
CA TRP A 81 -30.64 74.08 47.99
C TRP A 81 -30.54 72.81 48.83
N ASP A 82 -31.58 72.41 49.56
CA ASP A 82 -31.50 71.23 50.42
C ASP A 82 -31.34 69.93 49.62
N GLY A 83 -32.02 69.81 48.49
CA GLY A 83 -31.90 68.66 47.59
C GLY A 83 -30.51 68.57 46.97
N CYS A 84 -29.99 69.71 46.50
CA CYS A 84 -28.63 69.83 46.00
C CYS A 84 -27.58 69.45 47.06
N ARG A 85 -27.73 69.91 48.31
CA ARG A 85 -26.79 69.60 49.41
C ARG A 85 -26.83 68.11 49.76
N LYS A 86 -28.01 67.50 49.83
CA LYS A 86 -28.17 66.07 50.10
C LYS A 86 -27.51 65.21 49.02
N LEU A 87 -27.73 65.54 47.75
CA LEU A 87 -27.10 64.83 46.63
C LEU A 87 -25.59 65.05 46.57
N LEU A 88 -25.09 66.25 46.85
CA LEU A 88 -23.66 66.53 46.91
C LEU A 88 -22.99 65.75 48.06
N ASN A 89 -23.61 65.70 49.23
CA ASN A 89 -23.12 64.92 50.37
C ASN A 89 -23.16 63.41 50.06
N GLY A 90 -24.21 62.92 49.41
CA GLY A 90 -24.29 61.54 48.93
C GLY A 90 -23.18 61.20 47.93
N LEU A 91 -22.97 62.05 46.93
CA LEU A 91 -21.88 61.91 45.97
C LEU A 91 -20.50 61.91 46.65
N LEU A 92 -20.29 62.81 47.62
CA LEU A 92 -19.04 62.89 48.37
C LEU A 92 -18.81 61.60 49.18
N GLN A 93 -19.86 61.06 49.79
CA GLN A 93 -19.81 59.79 50.52
C GLN A 93 -19.51 58.61 49.58
N ASP A 94 -20.14 58.56 48.41
CA ASP A 94 -19.91 57.52 47.40
C ASP A 94 -18.48 57.58 46.82
N ILE A 95 -17.96 58.78 46.56
CA ILE A 95 -16.58 58.97 46.10
C ILE A 95 -15.59 58.59 47.22
N THR A 96 -15.88 58.92 48.47
CA THR A 96 -15.00 58.62 49.61
C THR A 96 -14.98 57.12 49.91
N THR A 97 -16.13 56.47 49.90
CA THR A 97 -16.22 55.00 50.04
C THR A 97 -15.51 54.30 48.90
N LEU A 98 -15.71 54.74 47.65
CA LEU A 98 -14.99 54.19 46.50
C LEU A 98 -13.48 54.40 46.59
N ALA A 99 -13.02 55.56 47.07
CA ALA A 99 -11.60 55.83 47.28
C ALA A 99 -10.96 54.89 48.29
N ASN A 100 -11.70 54.52 49.35
CA ASN A 100 -11.25 53.58 50.37
C ASN A 100 -11.34 52.12 49.87
N ASP A 101 -12.41 51.75 49.17
CA ASP A 101 -12.60 50.42 48.59
C ASP A 101 -11.50 50.06 47.56
N ILE A 102 -11.02 51.04 46.78
CA ILE A 102 -9.95 50.83 45.79
C ILE A 102 -8.57 50.66 46.45
N LEU A 103 -8.40 51.10 47.70
CA LEU A 103 -7.18 50.88 48.48
C LEU A 103 -7.13 49.47 49.08
N ASP A 104 -8.26 48.75 49.11
CA ASP A 104 -8.33 47.39 49.63
C ASP A 104 -7.78 46.37 48.60
N PRO A 105 -6.70 45.62 48.94
CA PRO A 105 -6.14 44.61 48.05
C PRO A 105 -7.10 43.46 47.72
N ASP A 106 -8.12 43.21 48.55
CA ASP A 106 -9.05 42.11 48.35
C ASP A 106 -10.11 42.39 47.26
N VAL A 107 -10.20 43.65 46.81
CA VAL A 107 -11.07 44.12 45.73
C VAL A 107 -10.38 44.02 44.35
N ILE A 108 -9.08 43.73 44.33
CA ILE A 108 -8.24 43.73 43.13
C ILE A 108 -8.10 42.30 42.59
N VAL A 109 -8.70 42.02 41.43
CA VAL A 109 -8.55 40.72 40.75
C VAL A 109 -7.47 40.84 39.69
N LYS A 110 -6.40 40.03 39.82
CA LYS A 110 -5.39 39.88 38.75
C LYS A 110 -6.05 39.17 37.57
N VAL A 111 -6.13 39.85 36.43
CA VAL A 111 -6.60 39.22 35.19
C VAL A 111 -5.39 38.60 34.52
N THR A 112 -5.24 37.28 34.63
CA THR A 112 -4.29 36.52 33.82
C THR A 112 -4.72 36.70 32.37
N LYS A 113 -3.97 37.48 31.58
CA LYS A 113 -4.25 37.62 30.15
C LYS A 113 -4.17 36.22 29.54
N PRO A 114 -5.20 35.74 28.83
CA PRO A 114 -5.12 34.46 28.15
C PRO A 114 -3.92 34.49 27.20
N GLU A 115 -3.06 33.47 27.29
CA GLU A 115 -1.89 33.36 26.43
C GLU A 115 -2.35 33.38 24.98
N LYS A 116 -1.64 34.16 24.15
CA LYS A 116 -2.03 34.38 22.76
C LYS A 116 -2.08 33.04 22.02
N VAL A 117 -3.15 32.80 21.27
CA VAL A 117 -3.42 31.52 20.58
C VAL A 117 -2.26 31.07 19.70
N TRP A 118 -1.53 31.99 19.06
CA TRP A 118 -0.36 31.64 18.26
C TRP A 118 0.84 31.12 19.06
N ILE A 119 0.96 31.48 20.34
CA ILE A 119 2.01 30.97 21.22
C ILE A 119 1.70 29.53 21.60
N ILE A 120 0.44 29.27 21.99
CA ILE A 120 -0.06 27.91 22.24
C ILE A 120 0.15 27.05 20.99
N ARG A 121 -0.26 27.54 19.82
CA ARG A 121 -0.07 26.82 18.56
C ARG A 121 1.40 26.56 18.23
N ALA A 122 2.28 27.52 18.50
CA ALA A 122 3.72 27.33 18.29
C ALA A 122 4.33 26.31 19.26
N GLN A 123 3.84 26.24 20.50
CA GLN A 123 4.25 25.22 21.47
C GLN A 123 3.75 23.83 21.07
N GLU A 124 2.49 23.70 20.65
CA GLU A 124 1.93 22.46 20.12
C GLU A 124 2.72 21.97 18.91
N LEU A 125 3.02 22.84 17.96
CA LEU A 125 3.79 22.48 16.76
C LEU A 125 5.21 22.03 17.10
N LYS A 126 5.85 22.65 18.10
CA LYS A 126 7.15 22.18 18.61
C LYS A 126 7.05 20.79 19.24
N ALA A 127 6.01 20.54 20.03
CA ALA A 127 5.79 19.23 20.65
C ALA A 127 5.51 18.15 19.59
N GLU A 128 4.68 18.44 18.58
CA GLU A 128 4.42 17.54 17.45
C GLU A 128 5.69 17.23 16.67
N VAL A 129 6.54 18.23 16.41
CA VAL A 129 7.83 18.01 15.72
C VAL A 129 8.74 17.06 16.52
N ILE A 130 8.83 17.23 17.84
CA ILE A 130 9.63 16.34 18.69
C ILE A 130 9.10 14.89 18.63
N VAL A 131 7.78 14.70 18.73
CA VAL A 131 7.14 13.38 18.62
C VAL A 131 7.41 12.75 17.26
N ASN A 132 7.44 13.55 16.19
CA ASN A 132 7.77 13.06 14.85
C ASN A 132 9.23 12.58 14.74
N VAL A 133 10.19 13.29 15.33
CA VAL A 133 11.60 12.84 15.35
C VAL A 133 11.76 11.52 16.10
N ASP A 134 11.09 11.35 17.25
CA ASP A 134 11.13 10.08 18.00
C ASP A 134 10.47 8.93 17.22
N ALA A 135 9.37 9.22 16.52
CA ALA A 135 8.71 8.26 15.65
C ALA A 135 9.61 7.85 14.47
N GLU A 136 10.32 8.79 13.86
CA GLU A 136 11.29 8.55 12.79
C GLU A 136 12.45 7.68 13.28
N GLN A 137 13.01 7.97 14.45
CA GLN A 137 14.07 7.14 15.06
C GLN A 137 13.59 5.71 15.33
N LYS A 138 12.35 5.55 15.82
CA LYS A 138 11.76 4.22 16.03
C LYS A 138 11.52 3.48 14.72
N ALA A 139 11.06 4.18 13.68
CA ALA A 139 10.89 3.61 12.34
C ALA A 139 12.23 3.16 11.77
N GLN A 140 13.28 3.98 11.90
CA GLN A 140 14.64 3.63 11.48
C GLN A 140 15.19 2.42 12.24
N SER A 141 14.98 2.35 13.55
CA SER A 141 15.38 1.20 14.37
C SER A 141 14.68 -0.09 13.95
N LEU A 142 13.37 -0.03 13.66
CA LEU A 142 12.61 -1.18 13.16
C LEU A 142 13.08 -1.60 11.77
N GLN A 143 13.41 -0.65 10.89
CA GLN A 143 13.97 -0.92 9.58
C GLN A 143 15.34 -1.61 9.67
N ASP A 144 16.21 -1.17 10.57
CA ASP A 144 17.50 -1.80 10.82
C ASP A 144 17.35 -3.23 11.36
N GLN A 145 16.39 -3.45 12.27
CA GLN A 145 16.05 -4.79 12.77
C GLN A 145 15.52 -5.69 11.66
N MET A 146 14.62 -5.19 10.82
CA MET A 146 14.12 -5.92 9.66
C MET A 146 15.26 -6.31 8.71
N LEU A 147 16.18 -5.38 8.41
CA LEU A 147 17.34 -5.66 7.55
C LEU A 147 18.28 -6.71 8.17
N ARG A 148 18.49 -6.69 9.50
CA ARG A 148 19.25 -7.73 10.20
C ARG A 148 18.56 -9.08 10.10
N LEU A 149 17.26 -9.15 10.35
CA LEU A 149 16.49 -10.40 10.25
C LEU A 149 16.49 -10.95 8.81
N VAL A 150 16.40 -10.10 7.79
CA VAL A 150 16.50 -10.52 6.39
C VAL A 150 17.89 -11.08 6.07
N LYS A 151 18.97 -10.46 6.58
CA LYS A 151 20.34 -10.98 6.41
C LYS A 151 20.50 -12.33 7.12
N GLU A 152 20.00 -12.46 8.35
CA GLU A 152 20.03 -13.71 9.10
C GLU A 152 19.25 -14.83 8.40
N ALA A 153 18.06 -14.51 7.88
CA ALA A 153 17.25 -15.45 7.11
C ALA A 153 18.00 -15.94 5.85
N LYS A 154 18.69 -15.03 5.13
CA LYS A 154 19.52 -15.42 3.97
C LYS A 154 20.68 -16.33 4.35
N LEU A 155 21.35 -16.08 5.47
CA LEU A 155 22.42 -16.95 5.97
C LEU A 155 21.89 -18.33 6.37
N LYS A 156 20.73 -18.39 7.02
CA LYS A 156 20.04 -19.65 7.34
C LYS A 156 19.61 -20.41 6.08
N ASP A 157 19.14 -19.70 5.06
CA ASP A 157 18.76 -20.30 3.77
C ASP A 157 19.98 -20.90 3.05
N GLN A 158 21.12 -20.19 3.04
CA GLN A 158 22.37 -20.72 2.52
C GLN A 158 22.82 -21.98 3.29
N SER A 159 22.78 -21.94 4.63
CA SER A 159 23.13 -23.11 5.45
C SER A 159 22.20 -24.31 5.20
N LEU A 160 20.92 -24.05 4.97
CA LEU A 160 19.94 -25.08 4.62
C LEU A 160 20.23 -25.68 3.23
N GLN A 161 20.57 -24.85 2.24
CA GLN A 161 20.98 -25.32 0.91
C GLN A 161 22.24 -26.19 0.98
N GLU A 162 23.25 -25.79 1.75
CA GLU A 162 24.46 -26.59 1.98
C GLU A 162 24.13 -27.94 2.66
N SER A 163 23.24 -27.93 3.64
CA SER A 163 22.74 -29.15 4.28
C SER A 163 21.98 -30.06 3.30
N ASN A 164 21.15 -29.49 2.42
CA ASN A 164 20.42 -30.26 1.41
C ASN A 164 21.36 -30.93 0.41
N VAL A 165 22.37 -30.21 -0.11
CA VAL A 165 23.39 -30.79 -1.00
C VAL A 165 24.14 -31.92 -0.30
N LYS A 166 24.42 -31.78 1.00
CA LYS A 166 25.05 -32.84 1.80
C LYS A 166 24.13 -34.06 1.95
N VAL A 167 22.83 -33.85 2.16
CA VAL A 167 21.84 -34.94 2.19
C VAL A 167 21.79 -35.66 0.85
N GLU A 168 21.68 -34.94 -0.27
CA GLU A 168 21.68 -35.54 -1.61
C GLU A 168 22.95 -36.35 -1.89
N LEU A 169 24.12 -35.87 -1.43
CA LEU A 169 25.37 -36.62 -1.56
C LEU A 169 25.37 -37.90 -0.71
N LEU A 170 24.84 -37.82 0.51
CA LEU A 170 24.71 -38.99 1.39
C LEU A 170 23.69 -39.98 0.83
N GLU A 171 22.57 -39.53 0.26
CA GLU A 171 21.57 -40.35 -0.42
C GLU A 171 22.18 -41.09 -1.61
N LYS A 172 22.93 -40.39 -2.47
CA LYS A 172 23.67 -41.04 -3.57
C LYS A 172 24.65 -42.10 -3.07
N ARG A 173 25.33 -41.83 -1.95
CA ARG A 173 26.23 -42.81 -1.34
C ARG A 173 25.48 -44.03 -0.80
N ILE A 174 24.32 -43.81 -0.16
CA ILE A 174 23.43 -44.88 0.29
C ILE A 174 22.94 -45.71 -0.89
N ASP A 175 22.54 -45.09 -2.00
CA ASP A 175 22.12 -45.79 -3.21
C ASP A 175 23.25 -46.66 -3.78
N THR A 176 24.50 -46.17 -3.79
CA THR A 176 25.64 -46.98 -4.21
C THR A 176 25.92 -48.15 -3.27
N PHE A 177 25.82 -47.95 -1.95
CA PHE A 177 25.95 -49.03 -0.98
C PHE A 177 24.81 -50.05 -1.09
N LYS A 178 23.60 -49.59 -1.41
CA LYS A 178 22.45 -50.46 -1.65
C LYS A 178 22.67 -51.34 -2.87
N LYS A 179 23.17 -50.78 -3.99
CA LYS A 179 23.56 -51.56 -5.17
C LYS A 179 24.66 -52.59 -4.86
N GLN A 180 25.67 -52.19 -4.08
CA GLN A 180 26.71 -53.12 -3.63
C GLN A 180 26.14 -54.23 -2.74
N ALA A 181 25.22 -53.92 -1.82
CA ALA A 181 24.54 -54.91 -1.00
C ALA A 181 23.68 -55.86 -1.84
N GLU A 182 22.93 -55.36 -2.82
CA GLU A 182 22.17 -56.17 -3.78
C GLU A 182 23.08 -57.11 -4.57
N GLN A 183 24.25 -56.63 -5.02
CA GLN A 183 25.26 -57.44 -5.69
C GLN A 183 25.81 -58.54 -4.77
N ILE A 184 26.16 -58.21 -3.52
CA ILE A 184 26.61 -59.21 -2.52
C ILE A 184 25.52 -60.26 -2.30
N THR A 185 24.26 -59.87 -2.12
CA THR A 185 23.17 -60.84 -1.93
C THR A 185 22.95 -61.73 -3.17
N THR A 186 23.30 -61.24 -4.36
CA THR A 186 23.22 -62.03 -5.59
C THR A 186 24.34 -63.05 -5.65
N LEU A 187 25.58 -62.63 -5.33
CA LEU A 187 26.74 -63.52 -5.21
C LEU A 187 26.53 -64.58 -4.11
N ASP A 188 25.96 -64.20 -2.95
CA ASP A 188 25.64 -65.16 -1.88
C ASP A 188 24.64 -66.22 -2.36
N ARG A 189 23.62 -65.83 -3.13
CA ARG A 189 22.66 -66.79 -3.73
C ARG A 189 23.33 -67.70 -4.77
N GLU A 190 24.28 -67.19 -5.55
CA GLU A 190 25.02 -67.99 -6.53
C GLU A 190 25.99 -68.96 -5.85
N ALA A 191 26.71 -68.52 -4.83
CA ALA A 191 27.56 -69.36 -3.99
C ALA A 191 26.77 -70.49 -3.33
N GLU A 192 25.59 -70.19 -2.78
CA GLU A 192 24.71 -71.20 -2.17
C GLU A 192 24.21 -72.22 -3.21
N LYS A 193 23.87 -71.76 -4.44
CA LYS A 193 23.53 -72.67 -5.55
C LYS A 193 24.70 -73.56 -5.94
N SER A 194 25.90 -73.01 -6.08
CA SER A 194 27.13 -73.77 -6.40
C SER A 194 27.42 -74.81 -5.32
N ARG A 195 27.31 -74.44 -4.05
CA ARG A 195 27.48 -75.34 -2.91
C ARG A 195 26.43 -76.45 -2.89
N ASN A 196 25.19 -76.15 -3.26
CA ASN A 196 24.14 -77.16 -3.38
C ASN A 196 24.42 -78.12 -4.55
N GLN A 197 24.92 -77.62 -5.69
CA GLN A 197 25.34 -78.47 -6.81
C GLN A 197 26.52 -79.37 -6.43
N GLU A 198 27.54 -78.84 -5.76
CA GLU A 198 28.66 -79.61 -5.22
C GLU A 198 28.15 -80.74 -4.31
N ARG A 199 27.24 -80.44 -3.38
CA ARG A 199 26.63 -81.43 -2.49
C ARG A 199 25.87 -82.52 -3.25
N ILE A 200 25.15 -82.17 -4.32
CA ILE A 200 24.45 -83.13 -5.17
C ILE A 200 25.46 -84.03 -5.89
N TYR A 201 26.51 -83.46 -6.49
CA TYR A 201 27.56 -84.26 -7.15
C TYR A 201 28.29 -85.18 -6.18
N ASP A 202 28.62 -84.70 -4.98
CA ASP A 202 29.20 -85.53 -3.93
C ASP A 202 28.29 -86.71 -3.56
N GLU A 203 26.98 -86.49 -3.46
CA GLU A 203 26.02 -87.57 -3.20
C GLU A 203 25.96 -88.57 -4.35
N THR A 204 25.90 -88.08 -5.60
CA THR A 204 25.95 -88.95 -6.79
C THR A 204 27.26 -89.74 -6.88
N ILE A 205 28.40 -89.14 -6.50
CA ILE A 205 29.69 -89.84 -6.43
C ILE A 205 29.63 -90.94 -5.37
N ARG A 206 29.08 -90.67 -4.17
CA ARG A 206 28.89 -91.71 -3.15
C ARG A 206 27.99 -92.83 -3.65
N GLU A 207 26.89 -92.49 -4.32
CA GLU A 207 25.96 -93.46 -4.90
C GLU A 207 26.66 -94.35 -5.94
N HIS A 208 27.37 -93.77 -6.91
CA HIS A 208 28.15 -94.53 -7.88
C HIS A 208 29.26 -95.37 -7.23
N GLN A 209 29.92 -94.84 -6.19
CA GLN A 209 30.95 -95.58 -5.47
C GLN A 209 30.37 -96.81 -4.74
N ASN A 210 29.16 -96.67 -4.18
CA ASN A 210 28.41 -97.79 -3.58
C ASN A 210 27.96 -98.80 -4.65
N GLU A 211 27.55 -98.34 -5.83
CA GLU A 211 27.21 -99.23 -6.95
C GLU A 211 28.43 -100.00 -7.45
N ILE A 212 29.60 -99.33 -7.57
CA ILE A 212 30.87 -99.97 -7.95
C ILE A 212 31.25 -101.05 -6.95
N THR A 213 31.17 -100.78 -5.64
CA THR A 213 31.51 -101.79 -4.61
C THR A 213 30.53 -102.97 -4.64
N ALA A 214 29.23 -102.72 -4.82
CA ALA A 214 28.22 -103.76 -4.99
C ALA A 214 28.47 -104.62 -6.25
N LEU A 215 28.77 -104.00 -7.39
CA LEU A 215 29.11 -104.68 -8.64
C LEU A 215 30.41 -105.48 -8.52
N GLN A 216 31.43 -104.95 -7.83
CA GLN A 216 32.67 -105.66 -7.54
C GLN A 216 32.41 -106.90 -6.67
N GLU A 217 31.53 -106.80 -5.66
CA GLU A 217 31.13 -107.92 -4.84
C GLU A 217 30.40 -108.99 -5.67
N GLN A 218 29.43 -108.60 -6.51
CA GLN A 218 28.75 -109.51 -7.43
C GLN A 218 29.74 -110.18 -8.41
N ASN A 219 30.66 -109.42 -9.00
CA ASN A 219 31.72 -109.98 -9.86
C ASN A 219 32.62 -110.96 -9.09
N MET A 220 32.94 -110.66 -7.84
CA MET A 220 33.71 -111.56 -6.98
C MET A 220 32.94 -112.85 -6.70
N GLN A 221 31.62 -112.77 -6.46
CA GLN A 221 30.74 -113.94 -6.32
C GLN A 221 30.69 -114.75 -7.62
N LEU A 222 30.51 -114.12 -8.78
CA LEU A 222 30.54 -114.78 -10.09
C LEU A 222 31.91 -115.41 -10.39
N ARG A 223 33.01 -114.75 -10.07
CA ARG A 223 34.36 -115.33 -10.19
C ARG A 223 34.57 -116.52 -9.25
N ARG A 224 33.98 -116.50 -8.04
CA ARG A 224 33.94 -117.69 -7.17
C ARG A 224 33.11 -118.82 -7.80
N MET A 225 32.02 -118.49 -8.51
CA MET A 225 31.22 -119.45 -9.26
C MET A 225 31.96 -119.99 -10.51
N ILE A 226 32.75 -119.16 -11.22
CA ILE A 226 33.60 -119.53 -12.38
C ILE A 226 34.88 -120.28 -11.96
N LYS A 227 35.31 -120.17 -10.69
CA LYS A 227 36.38 -121.03 -10.14
C LYS A 227 35.93 -122.47 -9.88
N LYS A 228 34.69 -122.84 -10.22
CA LYS A 228 34.33 -124.22 -10.60
C LYS A 228 34.77 -124.42 -12.07
N PRO A 229 35.61 -125.41 -12.39
CA PRO A 229 36.32 -125.44 -13.67
C PRO A 229 35.36 -125.70 -14.83
N ASP A 230 35.38 -124.85 -15.85
CA ASP A 230 35.79 -125.29 -17.20
C ASP A 230 35.98 -124.14 -18.22
N SER A 231 37.08 -124.29 -18.97
CA SER A 231 37.28 -123.93 -20.39
C SER A 231 37.51 -122.47 -20.85
N LYS A 232 38.80 -122.18 -21.12
CA LYS A 232 39.42 -121.68 -22.38
C LYS A 232 38.64 -120.74 -23.32
N ASN A 233 39.20 -119.55 -23.63
CA ASN A 233 40.02 -119.26 -24.84
C ASN A 233 40.22 -117.74 -25.10
N VAL A 234 41.39 -117.44 -25.67
CA VAL A 234 42.03 -116.17 -26.13
C VAL A 234 41.45 -115.82 -27.55
N PRO A 235 41.47 -114.58 -28.15
CA PRO A 235 42.64 -113.70 -28.30
C PRO A 235 42.46 -112.16 -28.45
N THR A 236 43.59 -111.43 -28.35
CA THR A 236 43.87 -110.03 -28.79
C THR A 236 44.07 -109.96 -30.33
N PRO A 237 44.49 -108.86 -31.03
CA PRO A 237 44.65 -107.40 -30.75
C PRO A 237 44.09 -106.45 -31.88
N VAL A 238 44.36 -105.11 -31.87
CA VAL A 238 44.95 -104.26 -32.98
C VAL A 238 44.62 -102.73 -32.90
N LYS A 239 45.71 -101.92 -32.87
CA LYS A 239 46.08 -100.57 -33.44
C LYS A 239 45.07 -99.41 -33.69
N ARG A 240 45.34 -98.23 -33.04
CA ARG A 240 45.61 -96.81 -33.50
C ARG A 240 45.28 -96.39 -34.98
N PRO A 241 45.06 -95.09 -35.40
CA PRO A 241 45.51 -93.77 -34.86
C PRO A 241 44.50 -92.55 -35.09
N PRO A 242 44.86 -91.26 -35.47
CA PRO A 242 44.55 -90.02 -34.72
C PRO A 242 43.85 -88.85 -35.50
N ASN A 243 43.74 -87.66 -34.87
CA ASN A 243 43.44 -86.30 -35.40
C ASN A 243 42.00 -85.93 -35.82
N THR A 244 41.47 -84.80 -35.29
CA THR A 244 41.38 -83.50 -36.00
C THR A 244 40.72 -82.38 -35.15
N SER A 245 41.32 -81.18 -35.24
CA SER A 245 40.81 -79.78 -35.19
C SER A 245 39.89 -79.32 -34.04
N ALA A 246 40.14 -78.23 -33.30
CA ALA A 246 40.50 -76.83 -33.65
C ALA A 246 39.41 -76.04 -34.40
N LEU A 247 38.56 -75.32 -33.65
CA LEU A 247 37.98 -73.98 -33.90
C LEU A 247 37.15 -73.64 -32.65
N GLY A 248 37.20 -72.47 -32.00
CA GLY A 248 37.44 -71.15 -32.52
C GLY A 248 36.09 -70.41 -32.67
N GLN A 249 35.84 -69.51 -31.72
CA GLN A 249 35.08 -68.26 -31.87
C GLN A 249 33.54 -68.24 -31.84
N ASN A 250 33.08 -67.41 -30.90
CA ASN A 250 32.07 -66.36 -31.03
C ASN A 250 30.61 -66.79 -31.19
N THR A 251 29.86 -66.69 -30.09
CA THR A 251 28.53 -66.08 -30.13
C THR A 251 28.33 -65.27 -28.84
N THR A 252 28.59 -63.97 -28.95
CA THR A 252 27.98 -62.93 -28.14
C THR A 252 26.46 -62.99 -28.28
N MET A 253 25.72 -62.73 -27.20
CA MET A 253 24.38 -62.13 -27.11
C MET A 253 23.60 -62.76 -25.95
N HIS A 254 23.67 -62.15 -24.77
CA HIS A 254 22.45 -61.73 -24.05
C HIS A 254 22.84 -60.80 -22.90
N ASP A 255 22.61 -59.51 -23.08
CA ASP A 255 22.39 -58.55 -21.99
C ASP A 255 20.97 -57.99 -22.21
N PRO A 256 20.10 -57.94 -21.20
CA PRO A 256 18.75 -57.45 -21.33
C PRO A 256 18.67 -56.02 -20.81
N GLU A 257 18.60 -55.02 -21.69
CA GLU A 257 18.13 -53.69 -21.27
C GLU A 257 17.45 -52.92 -22.41
N ASN A 258 16.30 -52.36 -22.07
CA ASN A 258 15.72 -51.16 -22.66
C ASN A 258 14.99 -51.23 -24.02
N SER A 259 13.69 -51.54 -23.97
CA SER A 259 12.69 -50.72 -24.67
C SER A 259 11.27 -50.99 -24.16
N GLY A 260 10.76 -50.02 -23.41
CA GLY A 260 9.49 -49.38 -23.74
C GLY A 260 8.27 -50.30 -23.88
N SER A 261 7.71 -50.65 -22.74
CA SER A 261 6.27 -50.90 -22.60
C SER A 261 5.47 -49.68 -23.09
N ILE A 262 4.98 -49.74 -24.33
CA ILE A 262 3.85 -48.96 -24.82
C ILE A 262 3.20 -49.83 -25.88
N TYR A 263 2.01 -50.37 -25.63
CA TYR A 263 0.94 -50.66 -26.61
C TYR A 263 -0.07 -51.59 -25.94
N LEU A 264 -0.90 -51.03 -25.04
CA LEU A 264 -2.21 -51.58 -24.66
C LEU A 264 -2.91 -50.61 -23.69
N ASP A 265 -3.15 -49.35 -24.09
CA ASP A 265 -4.18 -48.51 -23.44
C ASP A 265 -4.54 -47.26 -24.26
N ASN A 266 -5.17 -47.43 -25.43
CA ASN A 266 -5.30 -46.33 -26.41
C ASN A 266 -6.72 -46.04 -26.92
N VAL A 267 -7.77 -46.37 -26.16
CA VAL A 267 -9.15 -46.01 -26.55
C VAL A 267 -9.86 -45.13 -25.50
N GLU A 268 -9.54 -45.25 -24.21
CA GLU A 268 -10.18 -44.40 -23.16
C GLU A 268 -9.32 -43.19 -22.74
N THR A 269 -8.00 -43.29 -22.92
CA THR A 269 -7.04 -42.23 -22.57
C THR A 269 -7.06 -41.06 -23.55
N GLY A 270 -7.55 -41.26 -24.77
CA GLY A 270 -7.74 -40.20 -25.76
C GLY A 270 -8.79 -39.17 -25.33
N SER A 271 -9.95 -39.65 -24.86
CA SER A 271 -11.05 -38.80 -24.37
C SER A 271 -10.69 -38.07 -23.08
N ASN A 272 -10.02 -38.74 -22.13
CA ASN A 272 -9.54 -38.09 -20.91
C ASN A 272 -8.44 -37.05 -21.21
N ARG A 273 -7.52 -37.37 -22.14
CA ARG A 273 -6.46 -36.44 -22.57
C ARG A 273 -7.02 -35.24 -23.34
N GLU A 274 -7.99 -35.43 -24.22
CA GLU A 274 -8.70 -34.33 -24.90
C GLU A 274 -9.47 -33.46 -23.91
N LEU A 275 -10.16 -34.06 -22.93
CA LEU A 275 -10.81 -33.31 -21.84
C LEU A 275 -9.80 -32.54 -21.00
N LEU A 276 -8.64 -33.10 -20.69
CA LEU A 276 -7.58 -32.40 -19.95
C LEU A 276 -7.00 -31.23 -20.77
N ILE A 277 -6.80 -31.41 -22.08
CA ILE A 277 -6.37 -30.34 -22.99
C ILE A 277 -7.45 -29.26 -23.09
N GLN A 278 -8.73 -29.65 -23.17
CA GLN A 278 -9.85 -28.71 -23.20
C GLN A 278 -9.97 -27.94 -21.89
N ILE A 279 -9.82 -28.60 -20.74
CA ILE A 279 -9.81 -27.96 -19.43
C ILE A 279 -8.64 -26.98 -19.31
N GLU A 280 -7.44 -27.34 -19.79
CA GLU A 280 -6.29 -26.43 -19.75
C GLU A 280 -6.48 -25.24 -20.72
N SER A 281 -7.07 -25.48 -21.89
CA SER A 281 -7.45 -24.40 -22.83
C SER A 281 -8.47 -23.44 -22.21
N LEU A 282 -9.50 -23.95 -21.52
CA LEU A 282 -10.51 -23.15 -20.84
C LEU A 282 -9.92 -22.40 -19.63
N ARG A 283 -8.98 -23.00 -18.89
CA ARG A 283 -8.24 -22.31 -17.82
C ARG A 283 -7.34 -21.22 -18.36
N SER A 284 -6.73 -21.41 -19.53
CA SER A 284 -5.94 -20.38 -20.21
C SER A 284 -6.83 -19.23 -20.70
N ALA A 285 -7.99 -19.53 -21.29
CA ALA A 285 -9.00 -18.55 -21.70
C ALA A 285 -9.56 -17.78 -20.50
N LEU A 286 -9.84 -18.45 -19.39
CA LEU A 286 -10.28 -17.81 -18.14
C LEU A 286 -9.21 -16.88 -17.57
N ARG A 287 -7.93 -17.29 -17.60
CA ARG A 287 -6.80 -16.43 -17.21
C ARG A 287 -6.69 -15.22 -18.12
N PHE A 288 -6.84 -15.41 -19.43
CA PHE A 288 -6.85 -14.34 -20.42
C PHE A 288 -8.00 -13.36 -20.15
N LEU A 289 -9.25 -13.83 -20.04
CA LEU A 289 -10.42 -13.00 -19.77
C LEU A 289 -10.35 -12.29 -18.41
N ARG A 290 -9.75 -12.90 -17.39
CA ARG A 290 -9.49 -12.24 -16.11
C ARG A 290 -8.43 -11.16 -16.23
N SER A 291 -7.36 -11.41 -17.00
CA SER A 291 -6.31 -10.42 -17.27
C SER A 291 -6.82 -9.25 -18.11
N GLU A 292 -7.68 -9.52 -19.08
CA GLU A 292 -8.32 -8.52 -19.93
C GLU A 292 -9.36 -7.71 -19.14
N ASN A 293 -10.20 -8.36 -18.34
CA ASN A 293 -11.10 -7.66 -17.40
C ASN A 293 -10.33 -6.79 -16.41
N ALA A 294 -9.21 -7.28 -15.87
CA ALA A 294 -8.35 -6.48 -15.02
C ALA A 294 -7.77 -5.28 -15.77
N SER A 295 -7.28 -5.47 -16.99
CA SER A 295 -6.77 -4.39 -17.84
C SER A 295 -7.84 -3.33 -18.14
N LEU A 296 -9.05 -3.75 -18.50
CA LEU A 296 -10.18 -2.87 -18.78
C LEU A 296 -10.61 -2.09 -17.53
N ARG A 297 -10.71 -2.76 -16.38
CA ARG A 297 -11.05 -2.11 -15.10
C ARG A 297 -9.98 -1.15 -14.63
N THR A 298 -8.70 -1.50 -14.78
CA THR A 298 -7.62 -0.57 -14.47
C THR A 298 -7.62 0.61 -15.41
N ARG A 299 -7.88 0.42 -16.71
CA ARG A 299 -8.01 1.54 -17.65
C ARG A 299 -9.15 2.48 -17.24
N ALA A 300 -10.29 1.94 -16.81
CA ALA A 300 -11.39 2.72 -16.25
C ALA A 300 -11.00 3.46 -14.95
N ALA A 301 -10.36 2.77 -14.00
CA ALA A 301 -9.91 3.37 -12.74
C ALA A 301 -8.81 4.43 -12.94
N MET A 302 -7.92 4.26 -13.92
CA MET A 302 -6.93 5.27 -14.30
C MET A 302 -7.57 6.49 -14.94
N HIS A 303 -8.63 6.30 -15.73
CA HIS A 303 -9.43 7.40 -16.27
C HIS A 303 -10.17 8.16 -15.14
N ASP A 304 -10.76 7.45 -14.17
CA ASP A 304 -11.41 8.06 -12.99
C ASP A 304 -10.42 8.82 -12.09
N LEU A 305 -9.14 8.44 -12.11
CA LEU A 305 -8.05 9.08 -11.35
C LEU A 305 -7.29 10.15 -12.17
N ASP A 306 -7.72 10.45 -13.39
CA ASP A 306 -7.11 11.44 -14.29
C ASP A 306 -5.62 11.14 -14.61
N LEU A 307 -5.26 9.85 -14.72
CA LEU A 307 -3.95 9.41 -15.20
C LEU A 307 -4.03 9.08 -16.69
N PRO A 308 -3.11 9.60 -17.53
CA PRO A 308 -3.15 9.37 -18.98
C PRO A 308 -3.00 7.88 -19.30
N ALA A 309 -3.95 7.35 -20.08
CA ALA A 309 -4.12 5.94 -20.38
C ALA A 309 -2.98 5.32 -21.21
N ASP A 310 -2.11 6.13 -21.81
CA ASP A 310 -1.04 5.68 -22.74
C ASP A 310 0.34 5.69 -22.08
N MET A 311 0.58 4.72 -21.19
CA MET A 311 1.92 4.43 -20.66
C MET A 311 2.62 3.27 -21.39
N SER A 312 1.90 2.54 -22.27
CA SER A 312 2.48 1.45 -23.07
C SER A 312 3.50 1.96 -24.10
N THR A 313 3.33 3.19 -24.61
CA THR A 313 4.24 3.83 -25.57
C THR A 313 5.59 4.21 -24.96
N LEU A 314 5.65 4.48 -23.65
CA LEU A 314 6.89 4.82 -22.95
C LEU A 314 7.82 3.62 -22.77
N SER A 315 7.28 2.40 -22.74
CA SER A 315 8.11 1.19 -22.71
C SER A 315 8.80 0.94 -24.05
N THR A 316 8.19 1.35 -25.16
CA THR A 316 8.73 1.12 -26.53
C THR A 316 9.80 2.14 -26.92
N LEU A 317 9.75 3.36 -26.38
CA LEU A 317 10.75 4.41 -26.67
C LEU A 317 12.12 4.17 -26.00
N LEU A 318 12.21 3.28 -25.02
CA LEU A 318 13.46 2.98 -24.30
C LEU A 318 14.37 1.96 -25.00
N ILE A 319 13.96 1.38 -26.14
CA ILE A 319 14.71 0.31 -26.84
C ILE A 319 15.47 0.83 -28.08
N ARG A 320 15.20 2.05 -28.56
CA ARG A 320 15.95 2.63 -29.69
C ARG A 320 16.92 3.71 -29.21
N THR A 321 18.10 3.29 -28.76
CA THR A 321 19.29 4.15 -28.79
C THR A 321 19.98 3.91 -30.13
N SER A 322 19.73 4.80 -31.09
CA SER A 322 20.56 4.95 -32.28
C SER A 322 21.95 5.40 -31.87
N GLU A 323 22.93 4.53 -32.11
CA GLU A 323 24.33 4.89 -32.30
C GLU A 323 24.39 5.87 -33.47
N ASP A 324 24.82 7.10 -33.25
CA ASP A 324 25.39 8.02 -34.25
C ASP A 324 25.78 9.32 -33.51
N ASP A 325 27.02 9.38 -33.00
CA ASP A 325 27.63 10.61 -32.48
C ASP A 325 28.88 10.94 -33.33
N GLU A 326 28.78 12.04 -34.08
CA GLU A 326 29.87 12.75 -34.75
C GLU A 326 30.67 13.60 -33.72
N PRO A 327 32.02 13.57 -33.69
CA PRO A 327 32.78 14.20 -32.62
C PRO A 327 33.10 15.67 -32.90
N SER A 328 32.49 16.58 -32.11
CA SER A 328 32.95 17.98 -32.04
C SER A 328 33.82 18.23 -30.79
N LEU A 329 34.93 18.93 -31.02
CA LEU A 329 36.03 19.25 -30.10
C LEU A 329 35.57 20.08 -28.88
N MET A 330 35.54 19.45 -27.69
CA MET A 330 35.49 20.13 -26.38
C MET A 330 36.42 19.41 -25.39
N SER A 331 37.02 20.19 -24.48
CA SER A 331 38.08 19.80 -23.53
C SER A 331 37.75 18.57 -22.66
N GLU A 332 38.72 17.65 -22.56
CA GLU A 332 38.69 16.31 -21.94
C GLU A 332 38.11 16.28 -20.51
N ALA A 333 38.35 17.32 -19.71
CA ALA A 333 37.95 17.36 -18.30
C ALA A 333 36.44 17.63 -18.10
N GLY A 334 35.81 18.40 -19.00
CA GLY A 334 34.37 18.66 -18.95
C GLY A 334 33.52 17.48 -19.44
N ARG A 335 34.08 16.63 -20.32
CA ARG A 335 33.38 15.49 -20.93
C ARG A 335 33.06 14.39 -19.92
N LEU A 336 33.98 14.08 -19.02
CA LEU A 336 33.79 13.07 -17.97
C LEU A 336 32.71 13.48 -16.95
N GLU A 337 32.64 14.76 -16.58
CA GLU A 337 31.65 15.28 -15.64
C GLU A 337 30.23 15.25 -16.22
N VAL A 338 30.09 15.65 -17.50
CA VAL A 338 28.82 15.61 -18.23
C VAL A 338 28.40 14.16 -18.49
N GLN A 339 29.33 13.28 -18.88
CA GLN A 339 29.07 11.86 -19.09
C GLN A 339 28.64 11.17 -17.79
N LYS A 340 29.26 11.48 -16.65
CA LYS A 340 28.88 10.95 -15.33
C LYS A 340 27.50 11.43 -14.90
N ARG A 341 27.16 12.70 -15.13
CA ARG A 341 25.80 13.25 -14.88
C ARG A 341 24.76 12.58 -15.77
N GLN A 342 25.07 12.34 -17.04
CA GLN A 342 24.18 11.67 -17.99
C GLN A 342 23.95 10.19 -17.63
N LEU A 343 25.00 9.47 -17.21
CA LEU A 343 24.90 8.08 -16.75
C LEU A 343 24.08 7.96 -15.46
N ASN A 344 24.27 8.90 -14.52
CA ASN A 344 23.47 8.96 -13.29
C ASN A 344 22.00 9.26 -13.59
N ALA A 345 21.72 10.21 -14.48
CA ALA A 345 20.35 10.53 -14.91
C ALA A 345 19.69 9.33 -15.60
N ASN A 346 20.41 8.62 -16.46
CA ASN A 346 19.91 7.40 -17.11
C ASN A 346 19.66 6.26 -16.10
N SER A 347 20.49 6.14 -15.06
CA SER A 347 20.30 5.17 -13.98
C SER A 347 19.07 5.50 -13.14
N GLU A 348 18.88 6.78 -12.79
CA GLU A 348 17.72 7.26 -12.05
C GLU A 348 16.42 7.12 -12.86
N LEU A 349 16.45 7.41 -14.16
CA LEU A 349 15.32 7.21 -15.06
C LEU A 349 14.92 5.72 -15.14
N LYS A 350 15.91 4.82 -15.22
CA LYS A 350 15.66 3.37 -15.16
C LYS A 350 15.05 2.95 -13.82
N ALA A 351 15.50 3.55 -12.71
CA ALA A 351 14.94 3.29 -11.39
C ALA A 351 13.48 3.76 -11.28
N VAL A 352 13.17 4.98 -11.75
CA VAL A 352 11.80 5.52 -11.80
C VAL A 352 10.90 4.67 -12.71
N ALA A 353 11.41 4.21 -13.85
CA ALA A 353 10.66 3.32 -14.76
C ALA A 353 10.34 1.96 -14.12
N LEU A 354 11.29 1.36 -13.41
CA LEU A 354 11.08 0.11 -12.67
C LEU A 354 10.09 0.30 -11.51
N GLU A 355 10.20 1.42 -10.79
CA GLU A 355 9.27 1.77 -9.71
C GLU A 355 7.84 1.96 -10.26
N THR A 356 7.70 2.64 -11.39
CA THR A 356 6.41 2.82 -12.09
C THR A 356 5.81 1.48 -12.50
N LYS A 357 6.63 0.59 -13.09
CA LYS A 357 6.20 -0.75 -13.50
C LYS A 357 5.73 -1.58 -12.31
N ARG A 358 6.42 -1.48 -11.16
CA ARG A 358 6.03 -2.16 -9.93
C ARG A 358 4.73 -1.61 -9.37
N LEU A 359 4.59 -0.29 -9.30
CA LEU A 359 3.37 0.38 -8.83
C LEU A 359 2.16 0.01 -9.70
N LEU A 360 2.35 -0.06 -11.02
CA LEU A 360 1.32 -0.49 -11.96
C LEU A 360 0.91 -1.95 -11.72
N LYS A 361 1.88 -2.84 -11.48
CA LYS A 361 1.60 -4.23 -11.12
C LYS A 361 0.82 -4.33 -9.80
N ASP A 362 1.19 -3.56 -8.79
CA ASP A 362 0.51 -3.52 -7.49
C ASP A 362 -0.94 -3.01 -7.66
N ALA A 363 -1.13 -1.94 -8.45
CA ALA A 363 -2.44 -1.40 -8.80
C ALA A 363 -3.29 -2.41 -9.58
N TRP A 364 -2.70 -3.14 -10.53
CA TRP A 364 -3.37 -4.19 -11.29
C TRP A 364 -3.88 -5.31 -10.38
N ILE A 365 -3.06 -5.77 -9.44
CA ILE A 365 -3.45 -6.85 -8.51
C ILE A 365 -4.64 -6.41 -7.65
N ILE A 366 -4.62 -5.17 -7.16
CA ILE A 366 -5.68 -4.62 -6.31
C ILE A 366 -6.97 -4.37 -7.11
N CYS A 367 -6.86 -3.90 -8.36
CA CYS A 367 -8.01 -3.66 -9.25
C CYS A 367 -8.57 -4.93 -9.91
N ALA A 368 -7.76 -5.97 -10.10
CA ALA A 368 -8.17 -7.23 -10.73
C ALA A 368 -9.13 -8.04 -9.86
N SER A 369 -9.08 -7.85 -8.53
CA SER A 369 -9.94 -8.55 -7.58
C SER A 369 -10.42 -7.63 -6.46
N PRO A 370 -11.37 -6.70 -6.76
CA PRO A 370 -12.05 -5.97 -5.70
C PRO A 370 -12.82 -7.01 -4.87
N LYS A 371 -12.33 -7.30 -3.66
CA LYS A 371 -12.98 -8.23 -2.75
C LYS A 371 -14.19 -7.53 -2.15
N VAL A 372 -15.40 -7.94 -2.54
CA VAL A 372 -16.63 -7.49 -1.88
C VAL A 372 -16.56 -7.92 -0.42
N VAL A 373 -16.70 -6.96 0.49
CA VAL A 373 -16.67 -7.22 1.93
C VAL A 373 -17.95 -7.96 2.31
N ASP A 374 -17.81 -9.15 2.88
CA ASP A 374 -18.93 -10.02 3.24
C ASP A 374 -19.59 -9.55 4.55
N LEU A 375 -20.79 -8.97 4.44
CA LEU A 375 -21.59 -8.50 5.58
C LEU A 375 -22.49 -9.60 6.18
N THR A 376 -22.58 -10.78 5.55
CA THR A 376 -23.60 -11.80 5.84
C THR A 376 -23.48 -12.39 7.24
N LYS A 377 -22.28 -12.38 7.83
CA LYS A 377 -22.04 -12.87 9.20
C LYS A 377 -22.51 -11.90 10.29
N CYS A 378 -22.79 -10.64 9.94
CA CYS A 378 -23.29 -9.64 10.88
C CYS A 378 -24.83 -9.65 10.97
N THR A 379 -25.51 -10.14 9.92
CA THR A 379 -26.98 -10.14 9.80
C THR A 379 -27.65 -11.41 10.35
N GLN A 380 -26.93 -12.52 10.50
CA GLN A 380 -27.45 -13.79 11.04
C GLN A 380 -27.82 -13.76 12.55
N SER A 381 -27.74 -12.62 13.23
CA SER A 381 -28.21 -12.48 14.63
C SER A 381 -29.69 -12.12 14.74
N LYS A 382 -30.45 -12.22 13.65
CA LYS A 382 -31.85 -11.81 13.60
C LYS A 382 -32.66 -12.74 12.71
N GLU A 383 -32.88 -13.98 13.15
CA GLU A 383 -34.06 -14.78 12.80
C GLU A 383 -33.95 -16.13 13.50
N ASP A 384 -34.77 -16.33 14.54
CA ASP A 384 -35.37 -17.64 14.82
C ASP A 384 -36.87 -17.42 15.17
N PRO A 385 -37.79 -18.24 14.62
CA PRO A 385 -39.24 -18.12 14.78
C PRO A 385 -39.80 -19.14 15.79
N ALA A 386 -40.82 -18.77 16.59
CA ALA A 386 -41.89 -19.69 17.04
C ALA A 386 -42.93 -18.98 17.92
N ALA A 387 -44.19 -19.27 17.62
CA ALA A 387 -45.41 -18.83 18.28
C ALA A 387 -45.63 -19.47 19.67
N THR A 388 -46.54 -18.88 20.47
CA THR A 388 -47.79 -19.48 21.01
C THR A 388 -48.26 -18.74 22.29
N THR A 389 -49.40 -18.03 22.18
CA THR A 389 -50.57 -17.97 23.12
C THR A 389 -50.30 -17.59 24.60
N THR A 390 -50.91 -16.59 25.27
CA THR A 390 -52.35 -16.36 25.53
C THR A 390 -52.56 -15.05 26.35
N ALA A 391 -53.67 -14.37 26.09
CA ALA A 391 -54.45 -13.36 26.86
C ALA A 391 -53.99 -12.82 28.24
N SER A 392 -54.06 -11.48 28.42
CA SER A 392 -55.01 -10.74 29.33
C SER A 392 -54.65 -9.24 29.44
N GLU A 393 -55.64 -8.37 29.20
CA GLU A 393 -55.70 -6.91 29.45
C GLU A 393 -55.89 -6.57 30.96
N PRO A 394 -56.07 -5.29 31.41
CA PRO A 394 -55.41 -4.00 31.09
C PRO A 394 -55.07 -3.18 32.37
N THR A 395 -54.35 -2.04 32.28
CA THR A 395 -54.65 -0.73 32.95
C THR A 395 -53.46 0.25 32.93
N THR A 396 -53.70 1.40 32.29
CA THR A 396 -53.47 2.80 32.74
C THR A 396 -52.21 3.17 33.56
N SER A 397 -51.33 4.01 32.98
CA SER A 397 -51.01 5.40 33.43
C SER A 397 -49.64 5.91 32.94
N GLU A 398 -49.66 6.96 32.12
CA GLU A 398 -48.78 8.15 32.02
C GLU A 398 -47.23 8.12 32.13
N PRO A 399 -46.53 9.11 31.50
CA PRO A 399 -45.17 8.96 31.01
C PRO A 399 -44.14 9.52 32.00
N THR A 400 -43.10 8.76 32.29
CA THR A 400 -41.88 9.31 32.91
C THR A 400 -40.61 8.72 32.28
N THR A 401 -39.77 9.66 31.84
CA THR A 401 -38.31 9.58 31.79
C THR A 401 -37.68 8.59 30.81
N SER A 402 -37.30 9.14 29.64
CA SER A 402 -36.38 8.53 28.69
C SER A 402 -34.98 8.37 29.29
N GLU A 403 -34.71 7.22 29.90
CA GLU A 403 -33.36 6.67 30.03
C GLU A 403 -33.09 5.72 28.86
N THR A 404 -32.29 6.19 27.90
CA THR A 404 -31.79 5.37 26.78
C THR A 404 -30.79 4.35 27.31
N THR A 405 -31.28 3.22 27.80
CA THR A 405 -30.45 2.04 28.06
C THR A 405 -30.05 1.41 26.73
N ILE A 406 -28.81 1.66 26.32
CA ILE A 406 -28.17 1.04 25.16
C ILE A 406 -28.02 -0.46 25.45
N THR A 407 -28.97 -1.27 25.00
CA THR A 407 -28.83 -2.73 24.99
C THR A 407 -27.82 -3.11 23.90
N SER A 408 -26.56 -3.19 24.30
CA SER A 408 -25.45 -3.69 23.48
C SER A 408 -25.69 -5.16 23.11
N LYS A 409 -26.26 -5.38 21.92
CA LYS A 409 -26.26 -6.70 21.28
C LYS A 409 -24.80 -7.11 21.04
N ARG A 410 -24.29 -8.05 21.84
CA ARG A 410 -22.92 -8.57 21.69
C ARG A 410 -22.79 -9.22 20.32
N ARG A 411 -21.98 -8.62 19.44
CA ARG A 411 -21.60 -9.19 18.15
C ARG A 411 -20.85 -10.51 18.38
N PRO A 412 -21.11 -11.55 17.57
CA PRO A 412 -20.36 -12.80 17.64
C PRO A 412 -18.87 -12.53 17.43
N TRP A 413 -18.03 -13.22 18.20
CA TRP A 413 -16.58 -13.03 18.15
C TRP A 413 -16.04 -13.50 16.79
N LEU A 414 -15.49 -12.55 16.03
CA LEU A 414 -14.77 -12.80 14.79
C LEU A 414 -13.32 -12.34 14.97
N ALA A 415 -12.38 -13.14 14.46
CA ALA A 415 -10.99 -12.76 14.35
C ALA A 415 -10.88 -11.37 13.69
N GLN A 416 -10.04 -10.50 14.25
CA GLN A 416 -9.97 -9.08 13.86
C GLN A 416 -9.78 -8.87 12.35
N GLN A 417 -9.02 -9.76 11.70
CA GLN A 417 -8.76 -9.74 10.25
C GLN A 417 -9.94 -10.15 9.37
N LYS A 418 -11.00 -10.74 9.95
CA LYS A 418 -12.22 -11.16 9.25
C LYS A 418 -13.40 -10.26 9.58
N ARG A 419 -13.14 -9.12 10.22
CA ARG A 419 -14.18 -8.13 10.50
C ARG A 419 -14.41 -7.31 9.22
N PRO A 420 -15.67 -7.10 8.80
CA PRO A 420 -15.99 -6.30 7.63
C PRO A 420 -15.33 -4.92 7.63
N GLU A 421 -15.35 -4.25 8.78
CA GLU A 421 -14.70 -2.96 8.98
C GLU A 421 -13.19 -3.03 8.73
N TRP A 422 -12.52 -4.04 9.27
CA TRP A 422 -11.08 -4.19 9.11
C TRP A 422 -10.71 -4.49 7.65
N GLU A 423 -11.49 -5.34 6.96
CA GLU A 423 -11.29 -5.65 5.55
C GLU A 423 -11.49 -4.41 4.67
N TYR A 424 -12.52 -3.61 4.94
CA TYR A 424 -12.77 -2.34 4.26
C TYR A 424 -11.63 -1.33 4.48
N HIS A 425 -11.22 -1.11 5.74
CA HIS A 425 -10.12 -0.20 6.06
C HIS A 425 -8.81 -0.64 5.43
N THR A 426 -8.55 -1.95 5.37
CA THR A 426 -7.35 -2.51 4.73
C THR A 426 -7.36 -2.25 3.22
N GLN A 427 -8.52 -2.38 2.56
CA GLN A 427 -8.68 -2.06 1.13
C GLN A 427 -8.48 -0.56 0.87
N GLN A 428 -9.07 0.30 1.70
CA GLN A 428 -8.95 1.75 1.57
C GLN A 428 -7.50 2.22 1.82
N ALA A 429 -6.82 1.64 2.81
CA ALA A 429 -5.40 1.92 3.08
C ALA A 429 -4.49 1.49 1.91
N ALA A 430 -4.78 0.34 1.29
CA ALA A 430 -4.03 -0.12 0.12
C ALA A 430 -4.20 0.82 -1.08
N LEU A 431 -5.44 1.28 -1.35
CA LEU A 431 -5.71 2.26 -2.40
C LEU A 431 -5.05 3.62 -2.12
N HIS A 432 -5.15 4.12 -0.88
CA HIS A 432 -4.51 5.36 -0.46
C HIS A 432 -2.98 5.28 -0.63
N THR A 433 -2.38 4.13 -0.32
CA THR A 433 -0.94 3.90 -0.48
C THR A 433 -0.52 3.95 -1.96
N ILE A 434 -1.28 3.32 -2.86
CA ILE A 434 -1.02 3.42 -4.30
C ILE A 434 -1.13 4.86 -4.78
N HIS A 435 -2.18 5.57 -4.35
CA HIS A 435 -2.42 6.95 -4.74
C HIS A 435 -1.27 7.87 -4.30
N GLN A 436 -0.84 7.76 -3.03
CA GLN A 436 0.29 8.52 -2.50
C GLN A 436 1.58 8.23 -3.29
N ARG A 437 1.92 6.95 -3.49
CA ARG A 437 3.12 6.57 -4.24
C ARG A 437 3.07 7.02 -5.70
N SER A 438 1.88 7.08 -6.30
CA SER A 438 1.70 7.63 -7.64
C SER A 438 2.03 9.13 -7.67
N ASN A 439 1.56 9.89 -6.70
CA ASN A 439 1.83 11.33 -6.61
C ASN A 439 3.33 11.61 -6.36
N GLU A 440 3.97 10.86 -5.48
CA GLU A 440 5.42 10.95 -5.24
C GLU A 440 6.22 10.67 -6.51
N LEU A 441 5.80 9.65 -7.28
CA LEU A 441 6.46 9.30 -8.54
C LEU A 441 6.23 10.35 -9.63
N LYS A 442 5.02 10.94 -9.70
CA LYS A 442 4.72 12.09 -10.57
C LYS A 442 5.61 13.29 -10.23
N GLU A 443 5.82 13.59 -8.96
CA GLU A 443 6.71 14.66 -8.53
C GLU A 443 8.18 14.36 -8.88
N ARG A 444 8.65 13.13 -8.68
CA ARG A 444 10.00 12.71 -9.07
C ARG A 444 10.22 12.83 -10.57
N LEU A 445 9.24 12.40 -11.38
CA LEU A 445 9.26 12.55 -12.83
C LEU A 445 9.27 14.03 -13.25
N ALA A 446 8.48 14.88 -12.58
CA ALA A 446 8.43 16.31 -12.84
C ALA A 446 9.75 17.02 -12.48
N LYS A 447 10.41 16.60 -11.39
CA LYS A 447 11.76 17.08 -11.02
C LYS A 447 12.79 16.66 -12.06
N PHE A 448 12.76 15.41 -12.50
CA PHE A 448 13.68 14.88 -13.51
C PHE A 448 13.50 15.56 -14.89
N SER A 449 12.25 15.84 -15.28
CA SER A 449 11.97 16.61 -16.51
C SER A 449 12.55 18.03 -16.49
N ARG A 450 12.84 18.59 -15.31
CA ARG A 450 13.41 19.94 -15.17
C ARG A 450 14.95 19.93 -15.11
N THR A 451 15.59 18.81 -14.77
CA THR A 451 17.03 18.72 -14.52
C THR A 451 17.87 18.35 -15.73
N ILE A 452 17.28 17.98 -16.87
CA ILE A 452 18.00 17.72 -18.13
C ILE A 452 17.88 18.94 -19.06
N PRO A 453 18.95 19.74 -19.26
CA PRO A 453 18.90 20.91 -20.14
C PRO A 453 18.99 20.57 -21.65
N SER A 454 19.13 19.28 -22.01
CA SER A 454 19.31 18.80 -23.39
C SER A 454 18.21 17.83 -23.86
N ALA A 455 16.98 18.02 -23.38
CA ALA A 455 15.80 17.44 -24.04
C ALA A 455 15.06 18.59 -24.74
N PRO A 456 15.34 18.90 -26.02
CA PRO A 456 14.59 19.92 -26.71
C PRO A 456 13.16 19.40 -26.89
N MET A 457 12.21 20.07 -26.24
CA MET A 457 10.80 20.15 -26.66
C MET A 457 9.97 18.85 -26.79
N ARG A 458 10.46 17.65 -26.45
CA ARG A 458 9.71 16.41 -26.70
C ARG A 458 8.70 15.99 -25.62
N LEU A 459 8.78 16.52 -24.39
CA LEU A 459 7.75 16.21 -23.38
C LEU A 459 6.47 17.05 -23.53
N LYS A 460 6.52 18.19 -24.24
CA LYS A 460 5.31 18.92 -24.66
C LYS A 460 4.58 18.28 -25.84
N LYS A 461 5.17 17.24 -26.48
CA LYS A 461 4.53 16.50 -27.57
C LYS A 461 3.59 15.38 -27.10
N LEU A 462 3.52 15.06 -25.81
CA LEU A 462 2.60 14.04 -25.30
C LEU A 462 1.16 14.54 -25.12
N SER A 463 0.91 15.85 -25.27
CA SER A 463 -0.45 16.43 -25.26
C SER A 463 -0.97 16.81 -26.64
N LEU A 464 -0.23 16.51 -27.71
CA LEU A 464 -0.75 16.71 -29.06
C LEU A 464 -1.36 15.37 -29.50
N VAL A 465 -2.67 15.25 -29.29
CA VAL A 465 -3.49 14.56 -30.28
C VAL A 465 -3.05 15.12 -31.64
N ASP A 466 -2.70 14.26 -32.60
CA ASP A 466 -2.28 14.67 -33.94
C ASP A 466 -3.42 15.44 -34.63
N VAL A 467 -3.52 16.74 -34.36
CA VAL A 467 -4.51 17.61 -34.98
C VAL A 467 -4.03 17.90 -36.41
N PRO A 468 -4.81 17.55 -37.45
CA PRO A 468 -4.43 17.84 -38.83
C PRO A 468 -4.30 19.35 -39.01
N ILE A 469 -3.10 19.81 -39.38
CA ILE A 469 -2.76 21.24 -39.48
C ILE A 469 -3.38 21.86 -40.75
N ALA A 470 -3.50 21.08 -41.84
CA ALA A 470 -4.08 21.53 -43.10
C ALA A 470 -4.54 20.35 -43.98
N ARG A 471 -5.42 20.60 -44.94
CA ARG A 471 -5.83 19.64 -45.98
C ARG A 471 -5.58 20.23 -47.36
N VAL A 472 -4.72 19.60 -48.14
CA VAL A 472 -4.43 19.98 -49.53
C VAL A 472 -5.27 19.11 -50.46
N HIS A 473 -6.08 19.75 -51.31
CA HIS A 473 -6.85 19.05 -52.34
C HIS A 473 -6.05 19.06 -53.65
N LEU A 474 -5.62 17.88 -54.10
CA LEU A 474 -5.01 17.72 -55.41
C LEU A 474 -6.09 17.32 -56.43
N PRO A 475 -6.07 17.87 -57.66
CA PRO A 475 -7.03 17.49 -58.70
C PRO A 475 -6.92 16.00 -59.02
N VAL A 476 -8.09 15.35 -59.10
CA VAL A 476 -8.25 13.91 -59.38
C VAL A 476 -7.86 13.65 -60.83
N GLY A 477 -6.57 13.40 -61.06
CA GLY A 477 -5.98 13.17 -62.38
C GLY A 477 -4.46 12.95 -62.37
N MET A 478 -3.79 13.17 -61.23
CA MET A 478 -2.33 12.94 -61.08
C MET A 478 -1.97 11.67 -60.30
N SER A 479 -2.93 10.77 -60.06
CA SER A 479 -2.70 9.53 -59.28
C SER A 479 -1.70 8.55 -59.91
N ASP A 480 -1.32 8.74 -61.18
CA ASP A 480 -0.39 7.86 -61.90
C ASP A 480 1.07 8.37 -61.90
N LEU A 481 1.35 9.56 -61.35
CA LEU A 481 2.69 10.17 -61.34
C LEU A 481 3.52 9.86 -60.07
N VAL A 482 2.91 9.24 -59.06
CA VAL A 482 3.62 8.77 -57.86
C VAL A 482 3.58 7.25 -57.86
N GLY A 483 4.66 6.65 -58.35
CA GLY A 483 4.85 5.20 -58.31
C GLY A 483 4.80 4.69 -56.86
N THR A 484 3.73 3.99 -56.51
CA THR A 484 3.69 3.09 -55.35
C THR A 484 3.75 1.66 -55.85
N PRO A 485 4.57 0.79 -55.23
CA PRO A 485 4.67 -0.61 -55.63
C PRO A 485 3.37 -1.35 -55.31
N ASP A 486 3.10 -2.34 -56.16
CA ASP A 486 1.91 -3.18 -56.19
C ASP A 486 1.40 -3.65 -54.82
N SER A 487 0.16 -3.29 -54.50
CA SER A 487 -0.83 -4.22 -53.92
C SER A 487 -2.23 -3.60 -53.94
N GLN A 488 -3.01 -4.08 -54.92
CA GLN A 488 -4.44 -4.41 -54.86
C GLN A 488 -5.41 -3.45 -54.12
N GLN A 489 -6.13 -2.69 -54.94
CA GLN A 489 -7.59 -2.50 -54.92
C GLN A 489 -8.29 -2.17 -53.60
N ALA A 490 -8.58 -0.87 -53.42
CA ALA A 490 -9.91 -0.40 -53.01
C ALA A 490 -10.11 1.05 -53.51
N LEU A 491 -11.18 1.25 -54.27
CA LEU A 491 -11.57 2.51 -54.89
C LEU A 491 -12.26 3.40 -53.85
N THR A 492 -11.49 4.10 -53.02
CA THR A 492 -12.02 5.12 -52.10
C THR A 492 -11.01 6.26 -52.00
N LYS A 493 -11.48 7.51 -52.03
CA LYS A 493 -10.69 8.74 -51.82
C LYS A 493 -9.53 8.49 -50.86
N LYS A 494 -8.31 8.44 -51.39
CA LYS A 494 -7.09 8.22 -50.59
C LYS A 494 -6.79 9.51 -49.84
N ASP A 495 -7.38 9.68 -48.66
CA ASP A 495 -6.91 10.68 -47.71
C ASP A 495 -5.52 10.21 -47.21
N LEU A 496 -4.47 10.74 -47.83
CA LEU A 496 -3.09 10.40 -47.50
C LEU A 496 -2.63 11.30 -46.33
N SER A 497 -2.33 10.71 -45.18
CA SER A 497 -1.74 11.44 -44.05
C SER A 497 -0.23 11.57 -44.24
N VAL A 498 0.24 12.77 -44.60
CA VAL A 498 1.67 13.06 -44.74
C VAL A 498 2.18 13.72 -43.47
N PHE A 499 3.16 13.09 -42.81
CA PHE A 499 3.82 13.62 -41.63
C PHE A 499 5.07 14.40 -42.04
N LEU A 500 5.07 15.70 -41.76
CA LEU A 500 6.23 16.56 -41.98
C LEU A 500 7.13 16.52 -40.74
N ARG A 501 8.42 16.27 -40.97
CA ARG A 501 9.43 16.09 -39.91
C ARG A 501 9.86 17.43 -39.31
N SER A 502 9.71 18.53 -40.04
CA SER A 502 10.10 19.87 -39.59
C SER A 502 9.24 20.98 -40.19
N SER A 503 9.25 22.16 -39.54
CA SER A 503 8.64 23.38 -40.10
C SER A 503 9.27 23.80 -41.43
N ALA A 504 10.54 23.47 -41.65
CA ALA A 504 11.24 23.76 -42.90
C ALA A 504 10.71 22.92 -44.07
N GLU A 505 10.35 21.66 -43.83
CA GLU A 505 9.68 20.82 -44.85
C GLU A 505 8.29 21.36 -45.20
N PHE A 506 7.56 21.89 -44.21
CA PHE A 506 6.28 22.56 -44.46
C PHE A 506 6.47 23.82 -45.31
N GLU A 507 7.44 24.65 -44.98
CA GLU A 507 7.71 25.89 -45.72
C GLU A 507 8.19 25.61 -47.15
N ALA A 508 9.03 24.58 -47.34
CA ALA A 508 9.44 24.11 -48.66
C ALA A 508 8.24 23.62 -49.48
N MET A 509 7.34 22.82 -48.87
CA MET A 509 6.12 22.36 -49.53
C MET A 509 5.20 23.53 -49.87
N HIS A 510 5.02 24.48 -48.94
CA HIS A 510 4.20 25.66 -49.16
C HIS A 510 4.74 26.53 -50.31
N GLN A 511 6.06 26.68 -50.42
CA GLN A 511 6.67 27.42 -51.52
C GLN A 511 6.43 26.75 -52.89
N MET A 512 6.27 25.43 -52.95
CA MET A 512 5.93 24.74 -54.19
C MET A 512 4.52 25.06 -54.69
N PHE A 513 3.58 25.40 -53.80
CA PHE A 513 2.20 25.75 -54.17
C PHE A 513 1.97 27.25 -54.39
N VAL A 514 2.95 28.11 -54.08
CA VAL A 514 2.83 29.58 -54.14
C VAL A 514 3.58 30.21 -55.32
N ARG A 515 4.23 29.40 -56.16
CA ARG A 515 4.63 29.82 -57.52
C ARG A 515 3.51 29.56 -58.50
#